data_AF-A0A536ASZ6-F1
#
_entry.id   AF-A0A536ASZ6-F1
#
_cell.length_a   1.000
_cell.length_b   1.000
_cell.length_c   1.000
_cell.angle_alpha   90.00
_cell.angle_beta   90.00
_cell.angle_gamma   90.00
#
_symmetry.space_group_name_H-M   'P 1'
#
loop_
_entity.id
_entity.type
_entity.pdbx_description
1 polymer ?
#
loop_
_entity_poly.entity_id
_entity_poly.type
_entity_poly.pdbx_seq_one_letter_code
_entity_poly.pdbx_strand_id
1 'polypeptide(L)'
;MSRFALPMGLLCVWLAIASPVVAVPPDRQALISSPFVDTSCGFEVDVSYPVQNEYAIAFFDPNGNVTRLVITGRLVATFTNPANGVSLTENISGPAQIDFVRGTAFGDGPGAGPVPALGSGIWLGFGRFDFVTGQTVGHFIPLCPLLAGT
;
A
#
# COMPACT_ATOMS: atom_id res chain seq x y z
N MET A 1 -38.81 38.52 -61.16
CA MET A 1 -39.26 37.20 -61.65
C MET A 1 -38.01 36.51 -62.17
N SER A 2 -37.35 35.63 -61.42
CA SER A 2 -37.70 34.21 -61.28
C SER A 2 -37.02 33.62 -60.03
N ARG A 3 -37.73 32.72 -59.37
CA ARG A 3 -37.36 32.02 -58.13
C ARG A 3 -36.83 30.64 -58.51
N PHE A 4 -35.66 30.20 -58.04
CA PHE A 4 -35.28 28.77 -57.92
C PHE A 4 -34.03 28.70 -57.01
N ALA A 5 -34.18 28.41 -55.71
CA ALA A 5 -34.23 27.08 -55.08
C ALA A 5 -32.82 26.60 -54.64
N LEU A 6 -32.50 26.82 -53.37
CA LEU A 6 -31.34 26.29 -52.64
C LEU A 6 -31.45 24.75 -52.53
N PRO A 7 -30.43 23.94 -52.83
CA PRO A 7 -30.39 22.55 -52.40
C PRO A 7 -29.90 22.51 -50.96
N MET A 8 -30.85 22.47 -50.03
CA MET A 8 -30.67 22.07 -48.65
C MET A 8 -30.40 20.56 -48.65
N GLY A 9 -29.13 20.16 -48.66
CA GLY A 9 -28.73 18.77 -48.83
C GLY A 9 -27.58 18.36 -47.92
N LEU A 10 -27.93 17.70 -46.82
CA LEU A 10 -27.10 16.77 -46.05
C LEU A 10 -25.93 17.38 -45.23
N LEU A 11 -26.27 18.15 -44.19
CA LEU A 11 -25.40 18.28 -43.01
C LEU A 11 -25.48 16.95 -42.22
N CYS A 12 -24.61 15.98 -42.53
CA CYS A 12 -24.46 14.77 -41.71
C CYS A 12 -23.92 15.16 -40.34
N VAL A 13 -24.84 15.41 -39.41
CA VAL A 13 -24.55 15.54 -37.98
C VAL A 13 -24.00 14.19 -37.50
N TRP A 14 -22.68 14.07 -37.45
CA TRP A 14 -22.01 13.03 -36.67
C TRP A 14 -22.26 13.32 -35.20
N LEU A 15 -23.41 12.86 -34.68
CA LEU A 15 -23.61 12.75 -33.25
C LEU A 15 -22.63 11.68 -32.76
N ALA A 16 -21.51 12.14 -32.17
CA ALA A 16 -20.62 11.28 -31.42
C ALA A 16 -21.43 10.58 -30.34
N ILE A 17 -21.71 9.29 -30.53
CA ILE A 17 -22.21 8.41 -29.47
C ILE A 17 -21.11 8.30 -28.43
N ALA A 18 -21.12 9.20 -27.45
CA ALA A 18 -20.31 9.04 -26.26
C ALA A 18 -20.90 7.86 -25.48
N SER A 19 -20.35 6.66 -25.70
CA SER A 19 -20.65 5.50 -24.86
C SER A 19 -20.35 5.89 -23.42
N PRO A 20 -21.28 5.74 -22.47
CA PRO A 20 -20.97 5.97 -21.07
C PRO A 20 -19.88 4.98 -20.69
N VAL A 21 -18.69 5.51 -20.40
CA VAL A 21 -17.64 4.71 -19.75
C VAL A 21 -18.16 4.40 -18.36
N VAL A 22 -18.59 3.16 -18.14
CA VAL A 22 -18.89 2.63 -16.82
C VAL A 22 -17.55 2.46 -16.11
N ALA A 23 -17.27 3.33 -15.16
CA ALA A 23 -16.09 3.19 -14.31
C ALA A 23 -16.28 1.96 -13.40
N VAL A 24 -15.36 1.01 -13.47
CA VAL A 24 -15.33 -0.12 -12.53
C VAL A 24 -15.04 0.45 -11.14
N PRO A 25 -15.92 0.24 -10.14
CA PRO A 25 -15.70 0.77 -8.81
C PRO A 25 -14.48 0.10 -8.17
N PRO A 26 -13.75 0.81 -7.29
CA PRO A 26 -12.65 0.20 -6.56
C PRO A 26 -13.15 -0.91 -5.64
N ASP A 27 -12.43 -2.03 -5.58
CA ASP A 27 -12.75 -3.17 -4.72
C ASP A 27 -12.00 -3.06 -3.39
N ARG A 28 -12.69 -3.34 -2.28
CA ARG A 28 -12.12 -3.23 -0.92
C ARG A 28 -12.09 -4.59 -0.26
N GLN A 29 -10.88 -5.06 0.08
CA GLN A 29 -10.66 -6.36 0.69
C GLN A 29 -9.90 -6.23 1.99
N ALA A 30 -10.35 -6.91 3.05
CA ALA A 30 -9.65 -6.95 4.31
C ALA A 30 -8.29 -7.65 4.16
N LEU A 31 -7.27 -7.11 4.81
CA LEU A 31 -5.94 -7.73 4.89
C LEU A 31 -5.74 -8.25 6.31
N ILE A 32 -5.54 -9.56 6.41
CA ILE A 32 -5.31 -10.26 7.67
C ILE A 32 -3.89 -10.80 7.64
N SER A 33 -3.08 -10.34 8.58
CA SER A 33 -1.71 -10.80 8.80
C SER A 33 -1.71 -11.94 9.81
N SER A 34 -0.89 -12.95 9.53
CA SER A 34 -0.68 -14.08 10.43
C SER A 34 0.52 -13.80 11.34
N PRO A 35 0.44 -14.13 12.65
CA PRO A 35 1.60 -14.10 13.52
C PRO A 35 2.75 -14.96 12.99
N PHE A 36 3.98 -14.58 13.32
CA PHE A 36 5.19 -15.30 12.91
C PHE A 36 6.34 -15.06 13.91
N VAL A 37 7.42 -15.81 13.75
CA VAL A 37 8.65 -15.64 14.53
C VAL A 37 9.74 -15.04 13.64
N ASP A 38 10.31 -13.91 14.06
CA ASP A 38 11.46 -13.28 13.42
C ASP A 38 12.76 -13.66 14.16
N THR A 39 13.86 -13.84 13.42
CA THR A 39 15.18 -14.18 14.00
C THR A 39 16.27 -13.17 13.60
N SER A 40 15.90 -12.05 12.98
CA SER A 40 16.83 -11.05 12.46
C SER A 40 17.59 -10.31 13.57
N CYS A 41 17.08 -10.32 14.79
CA CYS A 41 17.74 -9.75 15.97
C CYS A 41 18.85 -10.65 16.56
N GLY A 42 19.06 -11.86 16.03
CA GLY A 42 19.97 -12.87 16.60
C GLY A 42 19.36 -13.67 17.76
N PHE A 43 18.10 -13.38 18.10
CA PHE A 43 17.23 -14.12 19.01
C PHE A 43 15.80 -14.13 18.44
N GLU A 44 14.94 -15.00 18.95
CA GLU A 44 13.55 -15.10 18.51
C GLU A 44 12.74 -13.88 18.95
N VAL A 45 11.94 -13.34 18.03
CA VAL A 45 10.94 -12.32 18.31
C VAL A 45 9.59 -12.81 17.80
N ASP A 46 8.67 -13.05 18.72
CA ASP A 46 7.28 -13.36 18.41
C ASP A 46 6.58 -12.08 17.94
N VAL A 47 6.13 -12.08 16.69
CA VAL A 47 5.37 -10.99 16.10
C VAL A 47 3.90 -11.38 16.01
N SER A 48 3.04 -10.58 16.62
CA SER A 48 1.59 -10.76 16.59
C SER A 48 0.88 -9.46 16.24
N TYR A 49 -0.39 -9.57 15.83
CA TYR A 49 -1.15 -8.43 15.32
C TYR A 49 -2.46 -8.27 16.10
N PRO A 50 -2.44 -7.59 17.27
CA PRO A 50 -3.63 -7.42 18.10
C PRO A 50 -4.72 -6.54 17.46
N VAL A 51 -4.38 -5.70 16.48
CA VAL A 51 -5.34 -4.89 15.73
C VAL A 51 -5.08 -5.05 14.24
N GLN A 52 -6.08 -5.56 13.51
CA GLN A 52 -6.00 -5.86 12.07
C GLN A 52 -7.23 -5.32 11.33
N ASN A 53 -7.28 -4.00 11.19
CA ASN A 53 -8.33 -3.30 10.46
C ASN A 53 -7.77 -2.68 9.16
N GLU A 54 -6.76 -3.31 8.60
CA GLU A 54 -6.15 -2.92 7.33
C GLU A 54 -6.90 -3.55 6.16
N TYR A 55 -6.90 -2.86 5.03
CA TYR A 55 -7.58 -3.29 3.83
C TYR A 55 -6.86 -2.77 2.60
N ALA A 56 -6.94 -3.55 1.52
CA ALA A 56 -6.51 -3.14 0.20
C ALA A 56 -7.69 -2.53 -0.56
N ILE A 57 -7.41 -1.48 -1.32
CA ILE A 57 -8.29 -0.90 -2.33
C ILE A 57 -7.65 -1.14 -3.69
N ALA A 58 -8.28 -1.95 -4.53
CA ALA A 58 -7.84 -2.23 -5.90
C ALA A 58 -8.54 -1.30 -6.91
N PHE A 59 -7.76 -0.73 -7.81
CA PHE A 59 -8.23 0.09 -8.93
C PHE A 59 -7.98 -0.64 -10.25
N PHE A 60 -8.92 -0.54 -11.18
CA PHE A 60 -8.92 -1.33 -12.40
C PHE A 60 -8.91 -0.46 -13.67
N ASP A 61 -8.31 -0.97 -14.75
CA ASP A 61 -8.48 -0.43 -16.09
C ASP A 61 -9.85 -0.83 -16.70
N PRO A 62 -10.23 -0.32 -17.89
CA PRO A 62 -11.48 -0.71 -18.55
C PRO A 62 -11.59 -2.20 -18.92
N ASN A 63 -10.48 -2.94 -18.94
CA ASN A 63 -10.45 -4.38 -19.20
C ASN A 63 -10.54 -5.22 -17.91
N GLY A 64 -10.61 -4.57 -16.74
CA GLY A 64 -10.66 -5.24 -15.43
C GLY A 64 -9.30 -5.63 -14.87
N ASN A 65 -8.18 -5.16 -15.43
CA ASN A 65 -6.85 -5.42 -14.88
C ASN A 65 -6.55 -4.45 -13.73
N VAL A 66 -5.92 -4.95 -12.67
CA VAL A 66 -5.49 -4.10 -11.55
C VAL A 66 -4.38 -3.16 -12.01
N THR A 67 -4.58 -1.85 -11.82
CA THR A 67 -3.61 -0.80 -12.17
C THR A 67 -2.93 -0.22 -10.93
N ARG A 68 -3.63 -0.22 -9.79
CA ARG A 68 -3.13 0.32 -8.53
C ARG A 68 -3.73 -0.43 -7.34
N LEU A 69 -2.94 -0.60 -6.29
CA LEU A 69 -3.39 -0.98 -4.95
C LEU A 69 -3.04 0.13 -3.97
N VAL A 70 -3.99 0.44 -3.08
CA VAL A 70 -3.75 1.25 -1.89
C VAL A 70 -4.07 0.40 -0.68
N ILE A 71 -3.09 0.21 0.20
CA ILE A 71 -3.24 -0.49 1.46
C ILE A 71 -3.31 0.57 2.56
N THR A 72 -4.37 0.52 3.37
CA THR A 72 -4.59 1.49 4.45
C THR A 72 -5.51 0.92 5.50
N GLY A 73 -5.69 1.66 6.61
CA GLY A 73 -6.49 1.24 7.74
C GLY A 73 -5.67 1.32 9.02
N ARG A 74 -5.92 0.39 9.94
CA ARG A 74 -5.21 0.36 11.22
C ARG A 74 -4.60 -1.01 11.46
N LEU A 75 -3.28 -1.03 11.61
CA LEU A 75 -2.49 -2.20 11.95
C LEU A 75 -1.60 -1.87 13.16
N VAL A 76 -1.68 -2.73 14.18
CA VAL A 76 -0.81 -2.66 15.37
C VAL A 76 -0.14 -4.00 15.49
N ALA A 77 1.19 -3.98 15.66
CA ALA A 77 1.99 -5.17 15.87
C ALA A 77 2.56 -5.18 17.29
N THR A 78 2.64 -6.37 17.88
CA THR A 78 3.33 -6.62 19.13
C THR A 78 4.54 -7.51 18.85
N PHE A 79 5.71 -7.05 19.24
CA PHE A 79 7.00 -7.72 19.14
C PHE A 79 7.40 -8.18 20.54
N THR A 80 7.57 -9.49 20.75
CA THR A 80 7.89 -10.05 22.05
C THR A 80 9.15 -10.89 21.96
N ASN A 81 10.12 -10.64 22.83
CA ASN A 81 11.22 -11.57 23.03
C ASN A 81 10.80 -12.60 24.10
N PRO A 82 10.54 -13.87 23.73
CA PRO A 82 10.06 -14.86 24.68
C PRO A 82 11.12 -15.26 25.72
N ALA A 83 12.40 -15.01 25.45
CA ALA A 83 13.48 -15.39 26.36
C ALA A 83 13.58 -14.50 27.61
N ASN A 84 13.17 -13.23 27.51
CA ASN A 84 13.21 -12.27 28.62
C ASN A 84 11.84 -11.66 28.95
N GLY A 85 10.81 -11.91 28.13
CA GLY A 85 9.45 -11.40 28.31
C GLY A 85 9.27 -9.93 27.91
N VAL A 86 10.29 -9.27 27.37
CA VAL A 86 10.18 -7.87 26.89
C VAL A 86 9.27 -7.84 25.67
N SER A 87 8.30 -6.92 25.69
CA SER A 87 7.31 -6.77 24.63
C SER A 87 7.10 -5.30 24.27
N LEU A 88 7.05 -5.01 22.97
CA LEU A 88 6.80 -3.69 22.40
C LEU A 88 5.57 -3.76 21.52
N THR A 89 4.62 -2.85 21.71
CA THR A 89 3.41 -2.78 20.87
C THR A 89 3.41 -1.48 20.11
N GLU A 90 3.54 -1.58 18.80
CA GLU A 90 3.76 -0.44 17.91
C GLU A 90 2.63 -0.30 16.89
N ASN A 91 2.24 0.94 16.64
CA ASN A 91 1.37 1.26 15.53
C ASN A 91 2.20 1.25 14.24
N ILE A 92 1.82 0.39 13.29
CA ILE A 92 2.49 0.24 11.99
C ILE A 92 1.51 0.51 10.83
N SER A 93 0.55 1.42 11.06
CA SER A 93 -0.56 1.73 10.13
C SER A 93 -0.16 2.65 8.97
N GLY A 94 1.11 2.65 8.56
CA GLY A 94 1.58 3.44 7.43
C GLY A 94 0.95 2.93 6.13
N PRO A 95 0.20 3.77 5.38
CA PRO A 95 -0.36 3.33 4.11
C PRO A 95 0.73 2.91 3.12
N ALA A 96 0.40 1.91 2.30
CA ALA A 96 1.22 1.55 1.14
C ALA A 96 0.47 1.83 -0.17
N GLN A 97 1.20 2.20 -1.21
CA GLN A 97 0.68 2.40 -2.55
C GLN A 97 1.53 1.63 -3.54
N ILE A 98 0.90 0.83 -4.38
CA ILE A 98 1.53 0.06 -5.45
C ILE A 98 0.86 0.49 -6.76
N ASP A 99 1.64 1.02 -7.69
CA ASP A 99 1.20 1.43 -9.03
C ASP A 99 1.85 0.49 -10.04
N PHE A 100 1.05 -0.43 -10.58
CA PHE A 100 1.53 -1.46 -11.52
C PHE A 100 1.83 -0.89 -12.91
N VAL A 101 1.24 0.25 -13.25
CA VAL A 101 1.49 0.92 -14.54
C VAL A 101 2.82 1.66 -14.50
N ARG A 102 3.12 2.33 -13.39
CA ARG A 102 4.39 3.04 -13.20
C ARG A 102 5.52 2.14 -12.67
N GLY A 103 5.19 0.95 -12.19
CA GLY A 103 6.15 0.03 -11.57
C GLY A 103 6.71 0.56 -10.26
N THR A 104 5.90 1.29 -9.48
CA THR A 104 6.34 1.92 -8.22
C THR A 104 5.60 1.33 -7.03
N ALA A 105 6.27 1.17 -5.90
CA ALA A 105 5.66 0.72 -4.66
C ALA A 105 6.27 1.46 -3.47
N PHE A 106 5.44 2.12 -2.67
CA PHE A 106 5.88 2.91 -1.53
C PHE A 106 5.05 2.64 -0.28
N GLY A 107 5.68 2.71 0.88
CA GLY A 107 5.02 2.85 2.18
C GLY A 107 5.31 4.23 2.72
N ASP A 108 4.32 4.91 3.28
CA ASP A 108 4.46 6.23 3.89
C ASP A 108 3.94 6.19 5.33
N GLY A 109 4.67 6.74 6.29
CA GLY A 109 4.28 6.78 7.70
C GLY A 109 4.92 5.68 8.55
N PRO A 110 4.26 5.24 9.63
CA PRO A 110 4.82 4.26 10.55
C PRO A 110 4.78 2.84 9.98
N GLY A 111 5.90 2.12 10.02
CA GLY A 111 5.98 0.73 9.61
C GLY A 111 7.07 -0.01 10.37
N ALA A 112 7.03 -1.34 10.40
CA ALA A 112 8.07 -2.13 11.04
C ALA A 112 8.47 -3.34 10.22
N GLY A 113 9.76 -3.66 10.24
CA GLY A 113 10.30 -4.83 9.55
C GLY A 113 11.79 -4.69 9.25
N PRO A 114 12.34 -5.62 8.44
CA PRO A 114 13.71 -5.52 7.98
C PRO A 114 13.85 -4.33 7.01
N VAL A 115 14.91 -3.55 7.20
CA VAL A 115 15.27 -2.43 6.32
C VAL A 115 16.67 -2.70 5.78
N PRO A 116 16.83 -3.24 4.56
CA PRO A 116 18.13 -3.67 4.03
C PRO A 116 19.21 -2.57 4.07
N ALA A 117 18.82 -1.33 3.83
CA ALA A 117 19.71 -0.17 3.88
C ALA A 117 20.29 0.12 5.27
N LEU A 118 19.69 -0.39 6.34
CA LEU A 118 20.10 -0.16 7.73
C LEU A 118 20.74 -1.38 8.39
N GLY A 119 20.87 -2.49 7.66
CA GLY A 119 21.45 -3.75 8.15
C GLY A 119 20.42 -4.71 8.74
N SER A 120 20.92 -5.80 9.33
CA SER A 120 20.10 -6.85 9.92
C SER A 120 19.35 -6.37 11.17
N GLY A 121 18.11 -6.83 11.33
CA GLY A 121 17.28 -6.57 12.50
C GLY A 121 15.92 -6.02 12.12
N ILE A 122 15.12 -5.74 13.15
CA ILE A 122 13.80 -5.15 13.03
C ILE A 122 13.91 -3.66 13.30
N TRP A 123 13.37 -2.85 12.40
CA TRP A 123 13.35 -1.40 12.51
C TRP A 123 11.92 -0.90 12.56
N LEU A 124 11.64 0.02 13.48
CA LEU A 124 10.43 0.84 13.45
C LEU A 124 10.74 2.13 12.68
N GLY A 125 10.19 2.24 11.48
CA GLY A 125 10.39 3.37 10.58
C GLY A 125 9.22 4.35 10.64
N PHE A 126 9.54 5.63 10.59
CA PHE A 126 8.60 6.73 10.41
C PHE A 126 9.06 7.56 9.21
N GLY A 127 8.45 7.34 8.06
CA GLY A 127 8.86 8.02 6.84
C GLY A 127 8.40 7.29 5.58
N ARG A 128 9.17 7.42 4.50
CA ARG A 128 8.91 6.76 3.23
C ARG A 128 9.84 5.58 3.01
N PHE A 129 9.28 4.45 2.61
CA PHE A 129 10.00 3.26 2.16
C PHE A 129 9.63 3.00 0.70
N ASP A 130 10.62 2.94 -0.18
CA ASP A 130 10.43 2.49 -1.56
C ASP A 130 10.69 0.98 -1.62
N PHE A 131 9.63 0.21 -1.84
CA PHE A 131 9.70 -1.25 -1.91
C PHE A 131 10.38 -1.77 -3.18
N VAL A 132 10.57 -0.93 -4.19
CA VAL A 132 11.22 -1.28 -5.46
C VAL A 132 12.72 -1.04 -5.38
N THR A 133 13.12 0.14 -4.91
CA THR A 133 14.54 0.53 -4.87
C THR A 133 15.20 0.21 -3.52
N GLY A 134 14.41 -0.07 -2.48
CA GLY A 134 14.88 -0.21 -1.10
C GLY A 134 15.31 1.11 -0.46
N GLN A 135 15.10 2.24 -1.14
CA GLN A 135 15.43 3.55 -0.58
C GLN A 135 14.49 3.92 0.56
N THR A 136 15.07 4.55 1.58
CA THR A 136 14.33 4.99 2.76
C THR A 136 14.63 6.45 3.08
N VAL A 137 13.60 7.18 3.50
CA VAL A 137 13.71 8.56 3.96
C VAL A 137 12.86 8.70 5.21
N GLY A 138 13.47 9.04 6.33
CA GLY A 138 12.74 9.22 7.58
C GLY A 138 13.57 8.88 8.81
N HIS A 139 12.87 8.64 9.91
CA HIS A 139 13.46 8.27 11.19
C HIS A 139 13.26 6.78 11.45
N PHE A 140 14.31 6.08 11.85
CA PHE A 140 14.29 4.63 12.07
C PHE A 140 14.87 4.29 13.43
N ILE A 141 14.10 3.53 14.21
CA ILE A 141 14.46 3.09 15.56
C ILE A 141 14.75 1.59 15.52
N PRO A 142 15.94 1.14 15.93
CA PRO A 142 16.23 -0.29 16.01
C PRO A 142 15.45 -0.91 17.17
N LEU A 143 14.61 -1.91 16.89
CA LEU A 143 13.81 -2.58 17.93
C LEU A 143 14.61 -3.65 18.66
N CYS A 144 15.60 -4.27 18.02
CA CYS A 144 16.36 -5.37 18.63
C CYS A 144 17.06 -5.00 19.95
N PRO A 145 17.74 -3.84 20.10
CA PRO A 145 18.32 -3.45 21.38
C PRO A 145 17.28 -3.23 22.48
N LEU A 146 16.10 -2.72 22.11
CA LEU A 146 14.99 -2.49 23.05
C LEU A 146 14.41 -3.83 23.53
N LEU A 147 14.22 -4.77 22.61
CA LEU A 147 13.72 -6.13 22.89
C LEU A 147 14.75 -7.01 23.63
N ALA A 148 16.04 -6.68 23.56
CA ALA A 148 17.07 -7.35 24.35
C ALA A 148 16.95 -7.04 25.86
N GLY A 149 16.29 -5.93 26.24
CA GLY A 149 16.00 -5.60 27.64
C GLY A 149 17.21 -5.06 28.42
N THR A 150 17.95 -4.11 27.83
CA THR A 150 19.07 -3.41 28.50
C THR A 150 18.69 -2.79 29.83
#